data_AF-A0A961T058-F1
#
_entry.id   AF-A0A961T058-F1
#
_cell.length_a   1.000
_cell.length_b   1.000
_cell.length_c   1.000
_cell.angle_alpha   90.00
_cell.angle_beta   90.00
_cell.angle_gamma   90.00
#
_symmetry.space_group_name_H-M   'P 1'
#
loop_
_entity.id
_entity.type
_entity.pdbx_description
1 polymer ?
#
loop_
_entity_poly.entity_id
_entity_poly.type
_entity_poly.pdbx_seq_one_letter_code
_entity_poly.pdbx_strand_id
1 'polypeptide(L)'
;MAHPQISDPVSGTPQVPRAKLEEVFEDIRSHSVYDHEIHGCLNCGICTATCPSAHYYDYSPREIVQLLWTENLEGIYDAMQEKIWACAQCYTCAARCPFENSPGGLVMIMREVAIKHGMESAKEVLRPFSRVLLKVISTGNQLAPNMITKEAFPDWGPNVSRIDAPLNILRKAIPMPTMHTLDTAWEVNLKTSVELYTIWEATGVLDQLETVDENLFDVVSDVMEEKREEWEEWLEEQEDEDDED
;
A
#
# COMPACT_ATOMS: atom_id res chain seq x y z
N MET A 1 -19.59 -16.33 0.12
CA MET A 1 -19.13 -15.14 0.84
C MET A 1 -20.23 -14.12 0.70
N ALA A 2 -20.82 -13.66 1.79
CA ALA A 2 -21.85 -12.63 1.71
C ALA A 2 -21.13 -11.33 1.36
N HIS A 3 -21.34 -10.81 0.15
CA HIS A 3 -20.91 -9.45 -0.17
C HIS A 3 -21.51 -8.52 0.89
N PRO A 4 -20.73 -7.57 1.46
CA PRO A 4 -21.30 -6.49 2.25
C PRO A 4 -22.48 -5.91 1.46
N GLN A 5 -23.67 -5.94 2.05
CA GLN A 5 -24.88 -5.51 1.35
C GLN A 5 -24.70 -4.04 0.98
N ILE A 6 -24.52 -3.80 -0.33
CA ILE A 6 -24.55 -2.47 -0.97
C ILE A 6 -25.67 -1.68 -0.31
N SER A 7 -25.34 -0.49 0.20
CA SER A 7 -26.33 0.33 0.91
C SER A 7 -27.54 0.58 -0.01
N ASP A 8 -28.71 0.07 0.37
CA ASP A 8 -29.96 0.33 -0.35
C ASP A 8 -30.40 1.77 -0.02
N PRO A 9 -30.45 2.70 -1.00
CA PRO A 9 -30.82 4.09 -0.77
C PRO A 9 -32.29 4.26 -0.31
N VAL A 10 -33.08 3.18 -0.26
CA VAL A 10 -34.47 3.16 0.20
C VAL A 10 -34.60 2.55 1.62
N SER A 11 -33.52 2.02 2.18
CA SER A 11 -33.56 1.42 3.51
C SER A 11 -33.66 2.51 4.59
N GLY A 12 -34.69 2.43 5.44
CA GLY A 12 -34.97 3.45 6.47
C GLY A 12 -34.00 3.48 7.66
N THR A 13 -32.91 2.71 7.62
CA THR A 13 -31.87 2.68 8.67
C THR A 13 -30.50 2.65 8.00
N PRO A 14 -29.68 3.71 8.09
CA PRO A 14 -28.34 3.69 7.51
C PRO A 14 -27.50 2.61 8.19
N GLN A 15 -26.82 1.77 7.41
CA GLN A 15 -25.99 0.66 7.93
C GLN A 15 -24.84 1.17 8.82
N VAL A 16 -24.41 2.41 8.61
CA VAL A 16 -23.33 3.07 9.35
C VAL A 16 -23.87 4.37 9.96
N PRO A 17 -23.59 4.67 11.24
CA PRO A 17 -24.00 5.92 11.86
C PRO A 17 -23.48 7.15 11.10
N ARG A 18 -24.32 8.17 10.93
CA ARG A 18 -23.97 9.41 10.22
C ARG A 18 -22.68 10.06 10.75
N ALA A 19 -22.49 10.06 12.06
CA ALA A 19 -21.28 10.60 12.69
C ALA A 19 -20.00 9.89 12.20
N LYS A 20 -20.06 8.58 11.94
CA LYS A 20 -18.92 7.83 11.40
C LYS A 20 -18.66 8.17 9.94
N LEU A 21 -19.72 8.35 9.15
CA LEU A 21 -19.60 8.79 7.75
C LEU A 21 -18.96 10.20 7.65
N GLU A 22 -19.33 11.09 8.55
CA GLU A 22 -18.76 12.45 8.64
C GLU A 22 -17.29 12.42 9.06
N GLU A 23 -16.94 11.59 10.05
CA GLU A 23 -15.54 11.36 10.47
C GLU A 23 -14.67 10.88 9.29
N VAL A 24 -15.13 9.84 8.58
CA VAL A 24 -14.42 9.27 7.41
C VAL A 24 -14.23 10.32 6.32
N PHE A 25 -15.26 11.11 6.02
CA PHE A 25 -15.16 12.13 4.99
C PHE A 25 -14.26 13.30 5.40
N GLU A 26 -14.28 13.69 6.66
CA GLU A 26 -13.37 14.73 7.17
C GLU A 26 -11.91 14.29 7.07
N ASP A 27 -11.62 13.01 7.34
CA ASP A 27 -10.28 12.43 7.16
C ASP A 27 -9.84 12.46 5.69
N ILE A 28 -10.76 12.24 4.73
CA ILE A 28 -10.46 12.38 3.30
C ILE A 28 -10.17 13.85 2.95
N ARG A 29 -11.01 14.77 3.41
CA ARG A 29 -10.94 16.20 3.07
C ARG A 29 -9.74 16.90 3.70
N SER A 30 -9.36 16.49 4.90
CA SER A 30 -8.22 17.05 5.63
C SER A 30 -6.86 16.58 5.11
N HIS A 31 -6.84 15.61 4.19
CA HIS A 31 -5.61 15.15 3.57
C HIS A 31 -4.90 16.29 2.84
N SER A 32 -3.59 16.45 3.07
CA SER A 32 -2.80 17.59 2.58
C SER A 32 -2.84 17.80 1.07
N VAL A 33 -3.01 16.73 0.30
CA VAL A 33 -3.11 16.79 -1.16
C VAL A 33 -4.55 16.88 -1.71
N TYR A 34 -5.59 16.81 -0.87
CA TYR A 34 -6.97 16.73 -1.33
C TYR A 34 -7.35 17.86 -2.32
N ASP A 35 -7.05 19.10 -1.96
CA ASP A 35 -7.35 20.30 -2.78
C ASP A 35 -6.52 20.36 -4.09
N HIS A 36 -5.44 19.59 -4.17
CA HIS A 36 -4.64 19.45 -5.39
C HIS A 36 -5.18 18.36 -6.34
N GLU A 37 -6.01 17.45 -5.83
CA GLU A 37 -6.52 16.31 -6.60
C GLU A 37 -7.97 16.55 -7.09
N ILE A 38 -8.72 17.47 -6.46
CA ILE A 38 -10.09 17.84 -6.82
C ILE A 38 -10.20 19.31 -7.23
N HIS A 39 -10.74 19.53 -8.43
CA HIS A 39 -10.97 20.85 -9.00
C HIS A 39 -12.37 20.91 -9.62
N GLY A 40 -12.69 21.98 -10.37
CA GLY A 40 -14.00 22.18 -11.02
C GLY A 40 -14.35 21.15 -12.08
N CYS A 41 -14.75 19.94 -11.66
CA CYS A 41 -15.10 18.83 -12.54
C CYS A 41 -16.43 19.09 -13.26
N LEU A 42 -16.42 19.09 -14.60
CA LEU A 42 -17.63 19.22 -15.43
C LEU A 42 -18.26 17.88 -15.83
N ASN A 43 -17.89 16.78 -15.16
CA ASN A 43 -18.47 15.45 -15.38
C ASN A 43 -18.33 14.89 -16.82
N CYS A 44 -17.29 15.31 -17.56
CA CYS A 44 -17.13 15.00 -18.99
C CYS A 44 -16.86 13.51 -19.32
N GLY A 45 -16.35 12.72 -18.37
CA GLY A 45 -16.12 11.28 -18.54
C GLY A 45 -14.85 10.84 -19.29
N ILE A 46 -13.92 11.76 -19.58
CA ILE A 46 -12.60 11.40 -20.14
C ILE A 46 -11.86 10.40 -19.24
N CYS A 47 -11.93 10.59 -17.92
CA CYS A 47 -11.32 9.68 -16.95
C CYS A 47 -11.89 8.26 -17.03
N THR A 48 -13.21 8.10 -17.20
CA THR A 48 -13.84 6.77 -17.35
C THR A 48 -13.49 6.16 -18.70
N ALA A 49 -13.54 6.92 -19.80
CA ALA A 49 -13.24 6.41 -21.14
C ALA A 49 -11.80 5.89 -21.28
N THR A 50 -10.85 6.49 -20.55
CA THR A 50 -9.43 6.12 -20.58
C THR A 50 -9.04 5.13 -19.49
N CYS A 51 -9.91 4.83 -18.53
CA CYS A 51 -9.59 3.95 -17.41
C CYS A 51 -9.66 2.48 -17.83
N PRO A 52 -8.57 1.69 -17.71
CA PRO A 52 -8.64 0.26 -18.00
C PRO A 52 -9.58 -0.47 -17.06
N SER A 53 -9.58 -0.13 -15.76
CA SER A 53 -10.44 -0.79 -14.77
C SER A 53 -11.93 -0.57 -15.04
N ALA A 54 -12.33 0.60 -15.54
CA ALA A 54 -13.72 0.88 -15.86
C ALA A 54 -14.29 0.04 -17.01
N HIS A 55 -13.43 -0.58 -17.83
CA HIS A 55 -13.87 -1.49 -18.90
C HIS A 55 -14.19 -2.90 -18.40
N TYR A 56 -13.63 -3.31 -17.25
CA TYR A 56 -13.66 -4.71 -16.79
C TYR A 56 -14.32 -4.89 -15.41
N TYR A 57 -14.45 -3.83 -14.62
CA TYR A 57 -14.98 -3.86 -13.26
C TYR A 57 -16.10 -2.84 -13.09
N ASP A 58 -16.92 -3.03 -12.04
CA ASP A 58 -17.88 -2.01 -11.60
C ASP A 58 -17.15 -0.86 -10.90
N TYR A 59 -16.48 -0.04 -11.71
CA TYR A 59 -15.66 1.06 -11.26
C TYR A 59 -15.71 2.21 -12.26
N SER A 60 -15.88 3.43 -11.76
CA SER A 60 -15.83 4.63 -12.59
C SER A 60 -15.08 5.74 -11.85
N PRO A 61 -13.90 6.18 -12.34
CA PRO A 61 -13.19 7.30 -11.71
C PRO A 61 -14.01 8.60 -11.75
N ARG A 62 -14.93 8.74 -12.71
CA ARG A 62 -15.88 9.86 -12.76
C ARG A 62 -16.86 9.83 -11.59
N GLU A 63 -17.37 8.64 -11.26
CA GLU A 63 -18.30 8.46 -10.14
C GLU A 63 -17.65 8.87 -8.82
N ILE A 64 -16.40 8.45 -8.59
CA ILE A 64 -15.63 8.84 -7.39
C ILE A 64 -15.54 10.36 -7.24
N VAL A 65 -15.19 11.07 -8.32
CA VAL A 65 -15.14 12.55 -8.27
C VAL A 65 -16.51 13.15 -7.99
N GLN A 66 -17.58 12.62 -8.57
CA GLN A 66 -18.94 13.12 -8.31
C GLN A 66 -19.38 12.88 -6.86
N LEU A 67 -19.07 11.71 -6.30
CA LEU A 67 -19.38 11.39 -4.91
C LEU A 67 -18.70 12.37 -3.95
N LEU A 68 -17.42 12.65 -4.16
CA LEU A 68 -16.67 13.62 -3.36
C LEU A 68 -17.17 15.06 -3.56
N TRP A 69 -17.44 15.47 -4.80
CA TRP A 69 -17.93 16.82 -5.12
C TRP A 69 -19.32 17.11 -4.56
N THR A 70 -20.17 16.08 -4.46
CA THR A 70 -21.53 16.19 -3.93
C THR A 70 -21.61 15.88 -2.43
N GLU A 71 -20.47 15.56 -1.79
CA GLU A 71 -20.38 15.14 -0.40
C GLU A 71 -21.38 14.02 -0.05
N ASN A 72 -21.57 13.09 -0.98
CA ASN A 72 -22.46 11.94 -0.78
C ASN A 72 -21.77 10.91 0.11
N LEU A 73 -21.84 11.12 1.43
CA LEU A 73 -21.08 10.32 2.39
C LEU A 73 -21.38 8.82 2.34
N GLU A 74 -22.64 8.46 2.09
CA GLU A 74 -23.05 7.05 1.96
C GLU A 74 -22.40 6.42 0.72
N GLY A 75 -22.47 7.10 -0.43
CA GLY A 75 -21.84 6.60 -1.66
C GLY A 75 -20.31 6.60 -1.60
N ILE A 76 -19.69 7.57 -0.91
CA ILE A 76 -18.25 7.59 -0.64
C ILE A 76 -17.86 6.34 0.16
N TYR A 77 -18.56 6.08 1.27
CA TYR A 77 -18.28 4.93 2.15
C TYR A 77 -18.51 3.59 1.43
N ASP A 78 -19.58 3.49 0.63
CA ASP A 78 -19.88 2.32 -0.21
C ASP A 78 -18.78 2.06 -1.24
N ALA A 79 -18.32 3.11 -1.93
CA ALA A 79 -17.22 2.99 -2.89
C ALA A 79 -15.91 2.51 -2.24
N MET A 80 -15.68 2.83 -0.95
CA MET A 80 -14.51 2.37 -0.19
C MET A 80 -14.54 0.86 0.15
N GLN A 81 -15.70 0.21 0.05
CA GLN A 81 -15.81 -1.23 0.33
C GLN A 81 -15.27 -2.10 -0.82
N GLU A 82 -15.38 -1.68 -2.08
CA GLU A 82 -14.94 -2.51 -3.21
C GLU A 82 -14.43 -1.68 -4.39
N LYS A 83 -15.18 -0.65 -4.81
CA LYS A 83 -14.92 0.09 -6.05
C LYS A 83 -13.53 0.70 -6.11
N ILE A 84 -13.08 1.36 -5.03
CA ILE A 84 -11.78 2.05 -5.03
C ILE A 84 -10.60 1.08 -5.24
N TRP A 85 -10.75 -0.19 -4.88
CA TRP A 85 -9.69 -1.21 -4.97
C TRP A 85 -9.46 -1.69 -6.40
N ALA A 86 -10.42 -1.46 -7.32
CA ALA A 86 -10.24 -1.73 -8.75
C ALA A 86 -9.27 -0.74 -9.44
N CYS A 87 -8.98 0.42 -8.83
CA CYS A 87 -8.05 1.40 -9.41
C CYS A 87 -6.61 0.85 -9.47
N ALA A 88 -6.02 0.78 -10.66
CA ALA A 88 -4.64 0.34 -10.84
C ALA A 88 -3.59 1.41 -10.51
N GLN A 89 -3.99 2.60 -10.04
CA GLN A 89 -3.10 3.74 -9.78
C GLN A 89 -2.20 4.09 -10.98
N CYS A 90 -2.74 3.99 -12.21
CA CYS A 90 -1.99 4.29 -13.44
C CYS A 90 -1.92 5.79 -13.81
N TYR A 91 -2.67 6.64 -13.11
CA TYR A 91 -2.74 8.10 -13.30
C TYR A 91 -3.09 8.61 -14.72
N THR A 92 -3.55 7.75 -15.64
CA THR A 92 -4.03 8.17 -16.96
C THR A 92 -5.15 9.21 -16.86
N CYS A 93 -6.02 9.08 -15.86
CA CYS A 93 -7.10 10.03 -15.62
C CYS A 93 -6.59 11.44 -15.26
N ALA A 94 -5.56 11.54 -14.42
CA ALA A 94 -4.92 12.81 -14.06
C ALA A 94 -4.27 13.46 -15.28
N ALA A 95 -3.49 12.69 -16.05
CA ALA A 95 -2.78 13.18 -17.23
C ALA A 95 -3.71 13.64 -18.38
N ARG A 96 -4.98 13.19 -18.39
CA ARG A 96 -5.95 13.48 -19.45
C ARG A 96 -7.04 14.45 -19.03
N CYS A 97 -7.13 14.81 -17.75
CA CYS A 97 -8.18 15.68 -17.28
C CYS A 97 -7.94 17.12 -17.77
N PRO A 98 -8.86 17.72 -18.55
CA PRO A 98 -8.72 19.11 -19.00
C PRO A 98 -8.94 20.14 -17.87
N PHE A 99 -9.41 19.68 -16.71
CA PHE A 99 -9.65 20.48 -15.50
C PHE A 99 -8.72 20.06 -14.37
N GLU A 100 -7.60 19.39 -14.69
CA GLU A 100 -6.53 19.04 -13.75
C GLU A 100 -6.96 18.16 -12.55
N ASN A 101 -8.16 17.58 -12.57
CA ASN A 101 -8.59 16.64 -11.54
C ASN A 101 -7.82 15.32 -11.67
N SER A 102 -7.52 14.71 -10.54
CA SER A 102 -6.85 13.41 -10.46
C SER A 102 -7.67 12.42 -9.62
N PRO A 103 -8.59 11.69 -10.29
CA PRO A 103 -9.32 10.59 -9.64
C PRO A 103 -8.40 9.52 -9.03
N GLY A 104 -7.19 9.34 -9.58
CA GLY A 104 -6.19 8.40 -9.06
C GLY A 104 -5.70 8.80 -7.67
N GLY A 105 -5.31 10.06 -7.49
CA GLY A 105 -4.90 10.57 -6.18
C GLY A 105 -6.06 10.68 -5.19
N LEU A 106 -7.28 11.03 -5.64
CA LEU A 106 -8.46 10.93 -4.76
C LEU A 106 -8.69 9.50 -4.25
N VAL A 107 -8.54 8.50 -5.12
CA VAL A 107 -8.59 7.09 -4.70
C VAL A 107 -7.44 6.70 -3.77
N MET A 108 -6.25 7.28 -3.93
CA MET A 108 -5.12 7.07 -3.01
C MET A 108 -5.50 7.52 -1.59
N ILE A 109 -6.00 8.75 -1.45
CA ILE A 109 -6.47 9.31 -0.17
C ILE A 109 -7.56 8.41 0.43
N MET A 110 -8.55 8.01 -0.36
CA MET A 110 -9.64 7.12 0.11
C MET A 110 -9.11 5.78 0.61
N ARG A 111 -8.06 5.20 -0.01
CA ARG A 111 -7.46 3.96 0.46
C ARG A 111 -6.72 4.14 1.78
N GLU A 112 -5.97 5.23 1.93
CA GLU A 112 -5.29 5.56 3.19
C GLU A 112 -6.28 5.74 4.34
N VAL A 113 -7.40 6.43 4.09
CA VAL A 113 -8.46 6.59 5.10
C VAL A 113 -9.16 5.27 5.40
N ALA A 114 -9.36 4.39 4.41
CA ALA A 114 -9.90 3.05 4.63
C ALA A 114 -8.99 2.21 5.54
N ILE A 115 -7.67 2.33 5.38
CA ILE A 115 -6.65 1.69 6.22
C ILE A 115 -6.70 2.27 7.65
N LYS A 116 -6.69 3.60 7.78
CA LYS A 116 -6.76 4.31 9.07
C LYS A 116 -7.97 3.90 9.91
N HIS A 117 -9.11 3.64 9.26
CA HIS A 117 -10.33 3.19 9.95
C HIS A 117 -10.47 1.67 10.06
N GLY A 118 -9.48 0.89 9.62
CA GLY A 118 -9.49 -0.57 9.73
C GLY A 118 -10.66 -1.22 8.99
N MET A 119 -11.06 -0.66 7.84
CA MET A 119 -12.18 -1.20 7.06
C MET A 119 -11.88 -2.64 6.62
N GLU A 120 -12.89 -3.51 6.64
CA GLU A 120 -12.74 -4.92 6.25
C GLU A 120 -12.21 -5.07 4.81
N SER A 121 -12.66 -4.20 3.90
CA SER A 121 -12.16 -4.14 2.52
C SER A 121 -10.65 -3.90 2.43
N ALA A 122 -10.10 -3.05 3.30
CA ALA A 122 -8.67 -2.81 3.37
C ALA A 122 -7.93 -4.05 3.88
N LYS A 123 -8.46 -4.71 4.92
CA LYS A 123 -7.89 -5.95 5.48
C LYS A 123 -7.84 -7.07 4.45
N GLU A 124 -8.93 -7.30 3.73
CA GLU A 124 -9.01 -8.35 2.71
C GLU A 124 -8.05 -8.11 1.54
N VAL A 125 -7.99 -6.88 1.02
CA VAL A 125 -7.13 -6.52 -0.12
C VAL A 125 -5.65 -6.51 0.26
N LEU A 126 -5.32 -6.11 1.50
CA LEU A 126 -3.92 -6.02 1.96
C LEU A 126 -3.36 -7.34 2.48
N ARG A 127 -4.19 -8.32 2.84
CA ARG A 127 -3.75 -9.62 3.37
C ARG A 127 -2.65 -10.32 2.53
N PRO A 128 -2.69 -10.34 1.18
CA PRO A 128 -1.60 -10.93 0.39
C PRO A 128 -0.27 -10.17 0.51
N PHE A 129 -0.32 -8.88 0.86
CA PHE A 129 0.84 -8.00 1.01
C PHE A 129 1.50 -8.10 2.39
N SER A 130 0.90 -8.75 3.39
CA SER A 130 1.49 -8.95 4.72
C SER A 130 2.91 -9.54 4.65
N ARG A 131 3.13 -10.50 3.75
CA ARG A 131 4.47 -11.09 3.50
C ARG A 131 5.46 -10.11 2.88
N VAL A 132 4.98 -9.25 1.98
CA VAL A 132 5.80 -8.22 1.34
C VAL A 132 6.23 -7.20 2.38
N LEU A 133 5.31 -6.78 3.25
CA LEU A 133 5.59 -5.82 4.30
C LEU A 133 6.59 -6.37 5.31
N LEU A 134 6.40 -7.60 5.81
CA LEU A 134 7.38 -8.28 6.67
C LEU A 134 8.78 -8.32 6.03
N LYS A 135 8.85 -8.56 4.72
CA LYS A 135 10.12 -8.63 4.00
C LYS A 135 10.79 -7.26 3.87
N VAL A 136 10.02 -6.22 3.59
CA VAL A 136 10.52 -4.82 3.56
C VAL A 136 11.04 -4.42 4.94
N ILE A 137 10.40 -4.84 6.01
CA ILE A 137 10.79 -4.47 7.37
C ILE A 137 12.07 -5.18 7.77
N SER A 138 12.10 -6.50 7.59
CA SER A 138 13.24 -7.32 7.99
C SER A 138 14.48 -7.10 7.13
N THR A 139 14.31 -6.78 5.85
CA THR A 139 15.43 -6.75 4.89
C THR A 139 15.49 -5.53 3.99
N GLY A 140 14.56 -4.58 4.11
CA GLY A 140 14.56 -3.35 3.32
C GLY A 140 14.20 -3.50 1.83
N ASN A 141 13.84 -4.71 1.39
CA ASN A 141 13.42 -4.99 0.02
C ASN A 141 12.13 -5.81 0.00
N GLN A 142 11.34 -5.72 -1.08
CA GLN A 142 10.08 -6.45 -1.24
C GLN A 142 10.30 -7.90 -1.68
N LEU A 143 11.28 -8.13 -2.56
CA LEU A 143 11.54 -9.43 -3.18
C LEU A 143 13.03 -9.59 -3.47
N ALA A 144 13.59 -10.73 -3.09
CA ALA A 144 14.93 -11.16 -3.52
C ALA A 144 14.81 -12.25 -4.60
N PRO A 145 15.74 -12.31 -5.57
CA PRO A 145 15.67 -13.29 -6.67
C PRO A 145 15.59 -14.75 -6.22
N ASN A 146 16.23 -15.10 -5.11
CA ASN A 146 16.22 -16.44 -4.52
C ASN A 146 14.88 -16.85 -3.88
N MET A 147 13.96 -15.89 -3.66
CA MET A 147 12.65 -16.16 -3.05
C MET A 147 11.63 -16.67 -4.06
N ILE A 148 11.85 -16.44 -5.36
CA ILE A 148 10.85 -16.75 -6.37
C ILE A 148 10.90 -18.24 -6.71
N THR A 149 10.25 -19.05 -5.88
CA THR A 149 10.11 -20.49 -6.09
C THR A 149 8.73 -20.85 -6.61
N LYS A 150 8.59 -22.04 -7.21
CA LYS A 150 7.29 -22.53 -7.69
C LYS A 150 6.31 -22.74 -6.54
N GLU A 151 6.81 -23.12 -5.37
CA GLU A 151 6.03 -23.36 -4.16
C GLU A 151 5.56 -22.04 -3.53
N ALA A 152 6.40 -21.00 -3.54
CA ALA A 152 6.06 -19.69 -3.00
C ALA A 152 5.19 -18.86 -3.96
N PHE A 153 5.34 -19.07 -5.28
CA PHE A 153 4.61 -18.33 -6.34
C PHE A 153 3.87 -19.28 -7.30
N PRO A 154 2.92 -20.10 -6.80
CA PRO A 154 2.21 -21.07 -7.63
C PRO A 154 1.37 -20.41 -8.75
N ASP A 155 0.94 -19.17 -8.53
CA ASP A 155 0.05 -18.44 -9.45
C ASP A 155 0.77 -17.84 -10.67
N TRP A 156 2.10 -17.86 -10.70
CA TRP A 156 2.91 -17.34 -11.82
C TRP A 156 2.96 -18.30 -13.01
N GLY A 157 2.28 -19.44 -12.89
CA GLY A 157 2.08 -20.40 -13.97
C GLY A 157 3.32 -21.25 -14.27
N PRO A 158 3.31 -22.01 -15.37
CA PRO A 158 4.30 -23.05 -15.63
C PRO A 158 5.71 -22.47 -15.89
N ASN A 159 5.80 -21.20 -16.28
CA ASN A 159 7.08 -20.53 -16.54
C ASN A 159 7.85 -20.16 -15.25
N VAL A 160 7.22 -20.20 -14.07
CA VAL A 160 7.92 -20.00 -12.78
C VAL A 160 9.02 -21.06 -12.59
N SER A 161 8.88 -22.25 -13.21
CA SER A 161 9.92 -23.29 -13.23
C SER A 161 11.21 -22.89 -13.95
N ARG A 162 11.19 -21.83 -14.78
CA ARG A 162 12.43 -21.28 -15.37
C ARG A 162 13.29 -20.54 -14.35
N ILE A 163 12.79 -20.37 -13.12
CA ILE A 163 13.46 -19.69 -12.02
C ILE A 163 14.36 -20.64 -11.22
N ASP A 164 14.21 -21.97 -11.40
CA ASP A 164 15.21 -22.99 -11.03
C ASP A 164 16.50 -22.91 -11.88
N ALA A 165 16.69 -21.80 -12.60
CA ALA A 165 17.94 -21.53 -13.26
C ALA A 165 19.04 -21.28 -12.23
N PRO A 166 20.31 -21.60 -12.54
CA PRO A 166 21.43 -21.31 -11.65
C PRO A 166 21.68 -19.79 -11.61
N LEU A 167 20.89 -19.05 -10.82
CA LEU A 167 20.88 -17.59 -10.78
C LEU A 167 22.28 -17.02 -10.48
N ASN A 168 23.07 -17.70 -9.66
CA ASN A 168 24.49 -17.36 -9.41
C ASN A 168 25.32 -17.36 -10.70
N ILE A 169 25.15 -18.34 -11.57
CA ILE A 169 25.88 -18.46 -12.84
C ILE A 169 25.35 -17.40 -13.83
N LEU A 170 24.02 -17.30 -13.95
CA LEU A 170 23.40 -16.34 -14.86
C LEU A 170 23.76 -14.90 -14.52
N ARG A 171 23.81 -14.54 -13.23
CA ARG A 171 24.20 -13.21 -12.78
C ARG A 171 25.68 -12.92 -13.02
N LYS A 172 26.57 -13.91 -12.87
CA LYS A 172 28.00 -13.77 -13.25
C LYS A 172 28.20 -13.56 -14.74
N ALA A 173 27.29 -14.05 -15.57
CA ALA A 173 27.32 -13.85 -17.02
C ALA A 173 26.83 -12.45 -17.46
N ILE A 174 26.18 -11.68 -16.56
CA ILE A 174 25.79 -10.30 -16.85
C ILE A 174 27.06 -9.44 -16.85
N PRO A 175 27.39 -8.73 -17.95
CA PRO A 175 28.63 -7.97 -18.07
C PRO A 175 28.57 -6.61 -17.36
N MET A 176 27.98 -6.58 -16.16
CA MET A 176 27.87 -5.41 -15.29
C MET A 176 28.33 -5.79 -13.88
N PRO A 177 29.10 -4.92 -13.20
CA PRO A 177 29.51 -5.14 -11.81
C PRO A 177 28.28 -5.06 -10.90
N THR A 178 27.62 -6.19 -10.67
CA THR A 178 26.32 -6.25 -9.97
C THR A 178 26.42 -6.87 -8.58
N MET A 179 27.63 -6.94 -8.00
CA MET A 179 27.98 -7.74 -6.81
C MET A 179 27.65 -9.25 -6.95
N HIS A 180 26.90 -9.64 -7.99
CA HIS A 180 26.46 -10.99 -8.38
C HIS A 180 25.79 -11.77 -7.26
N THR A 181 25.18 -11.08 -6.31
CA THR A 181 24.56 -11.70 -5.16
C THR A 181 23.10 -12.06 -5.42
N LEU A 182 22.62 -13.07 -4.69
CA LEU A 182 21.23 -13.53 -4.72
C LEU A 182 20.43 -13.05 -3.51
N ASP A 183 21.11 -12.87 -2.38
CA ASP A 183 20.52 -12.46 -1.11
C ASP A 183 20.51 -10.93 -0.98
N THR A 184 21.49 -10.28 -1.61
CA THR A 184 21.78 -8.84 -1.49
C THR A 184 21.30 -8.06 -2.71
N ALA A 185 20.06 -8.35 -3.11
CA ALA A 185 19.22 -7.24 -3.52
C ALA A 185 18.91 -6.43 -2.23
N TRP A 186 19.92 -5.63 -1.82
CA TRP A 186 19.95 -4.70 -0.69
C TRP A 186 19.91 -5.37 0.69
N GLU A 187 21.05 -5.89 1.18
CA GLU A 187 21.25 -5.88 2.64
C GLU A 187 21.32 -4.42 3.04
N VAL A 188 20.26 -3.94 3.68
CA VAL A 188 20.20 -2.56 4.14
C VAL A 188 21.13 -2.42 5.33
N ASN A 189 21.95 -1.38 5.31
CA ASN A 189 22.84 -1.06 6.42
C ASN A 189 22.02 -0.95 7.71
N LEU A 190 22.52 -1.53 8.80
CA LEU A 190 21.80 -1.62 10.07
C LEU A 190 21.32 -0.25 10.58
N LYS A 191 22.17 0.78 10.49
CA LYS A 191 21.81 2.16 10.79
C LYS A 191 20.63 2.65 9.94
N THR A 192 20.65 2.38 8.63
CA THR A 192 19.56 2.77 7.71
C THR A 192 18.25 2.06 8.05
N SER A 193 18.30 0.79 8.48
CA SER A 193 17.11 0.06 8.95
C SER A 193 16.53 0.72 10.20
N VAL A 194 17.36 1.02 11.20
CA VAL A 194 16.92 1.69 12.44
C VAL A 194 16.37 3.09 12.17
N GLU A 195 17.01 3.88 11.29
CA GLU A 195 16.50 5.20 10.87
C GLU A 195 15.13 5.09 10.19
N LEU A 196 14.92 4.07 9.35
CA LEU A 196 13.63 3.82 8.69
C LEU A 196 12.55 3.48 9.71
N TYR A 197 12.85 2.65 10.71
CA TYR A 197 11.93 2.29 11.78
C TYR A 197 11.48 3.53 12.58
N THR A 198 12.40 4.44 12.88
CA THR A 198 12.06 5.71 13.54
C THR A 198 11.11 6.57 12.69
N ILE A 199 11.28 6.59 11.36
CA ILE A 199 10.35 7.30 10.47
C ILE A 199 8.96 6.68 10.55
N TRP A 200 8.85 5.36 10.61
CA TRP A 200 7.56 4.66 10.63
C TRP A 200 6.79 4.87 11.93
N GLU A 201 7.50 4.84 13.05
CA GLU A 201 6.96 5.21 14.37
C GLU A 201 6.48 6.66 14.36
N ALA A 202 7.31 7.60 13.89
CA ALA A 202 6.99 9.02 13.88
C ALA A 202 5.84 9.39 12.92
N THR A 203 5.59 8.59 11.88
CA THR A 203 4.54 8.82 10.89
C THR A 203 3.23 8.10 11.21
N GLY A 204 3.18 7.27 12.25
CA GLY A 204 2.00 6.49 12.64
C GLY A 204 1.70 5.32 11.69
N VAL A 205 2.66 4.89 10.89
CA VAL A 205 2.51 3.74 9.98
C VAL A 205 2.30 2.45 10.77
N LEU A 206 2.95 2.31 11.93
CA LEU A 206 2.81 1.14 12.79
C LEU A 206 1.40 1.05 13.42
N ASP A 207 0.81 2.17 13.83
CA ASP A 207 -0.57 2.21 14.35
C ASP A 207 -1.59 1.76 13.29
N GLN A 208 -1.34 2.14 12.02
CA GLN A 208 -2.16 1.69 10.89
C GLN A 208 -1.97 0.20 10.61
N LEU A 209 -0.75 -0.30 10.75
CA LEU A 209 -0.44 -1.72 10.60
C LEU A 209 -1.16 -2.55 11.66
N GLU A 210 -1.08 -2.15 12.93
CA GLU A 210 -1.80 -2.80 14.05
C GLU A 210 -3.31 -2.85 13.79
N THR A 211 -3.87 -1.74 13.28
CA THR A 211 -5.30 -1.63 12.95
C THR A 211 -5.73 -2.64 11.87
N VAL A 212 -4.85 -2.94 10.91
CA VAL A 212 -5.15 -3.82 9.76
C VAL A 212 -4.81 -5.29 10.07
N ASP A 213 -3.65 -5.56 10.67
CA ASP A 213 -3.10 -6.90 10.91
C ASP A 213 -2.23 -6.91 12.19
N GLU A 214 -2.88 -7.10 13.34
CA GLU A 214 -2.27 -7.17 14.68
C GLU A 214 -1.14 -8.22 14.74
N ASN A 215 -1.34 -9.40 14.14
CA ASN A 215 -0.30 -10.44 14.15
C ASN A 215 0.94 -10.01 13.38
N LEU A 216 0.77 -9.29 12.27
CA LEU A 216 1.89 -8.77 11.51
C LEU A 216 2.59 -7.65 12.27
N PHE A 217 1.84 -6.79 12.95
CA PHE A 217 2.40 -5.74 13.81
C PHE A 217 3.29 -6.33 14.91
N ASP A 218 2.85 -7.39 15.61
CA ASP A 218 3.64 -8.05 16.65
C ASP A 218 4.97 -8.57 16.08
N VAL A 219 4.91 -9.34 14.99
CA VAL A 219 6.10 -9.92 14.35
C VAL A 219 7.06 -8.84 13.87
N VAL A 220 6.53 -7.74 13.34
CA VAL A 220 7.31 -6.59 12.87
C VAL A 220 8.00 -5.87 14.01
N SER A 221 7.29 -5.69 15.13
CA SER A 221 7.81 -5.03 16.32
C SER A 221 8.97 -5.83 16.91
N ASP A 222 8.82 -7.15 17.01
CA ASP A 222 9.90 -8.05 17.47
C ASP A 222 11.15 -7.92 16.59
N VAL A 223 10.98 -7.92 15.25
CA VAL A 223 12.10 -7.77 14.29
C VAL A 223 12.78 -6.40 14.41
N MET A 224 11.99 -5.35 14.63
CA MET A 224 12.50 -3.99 14.80
C MET A 224 13.30 -3.84 16.10
N GLU A 225 12.84 -4.47 17.19
CA GLU A 225 13.54 -4.50 18.48
C GLU A 225 14.88 -5.24 18.36
N GLU A 226 14.89 -6.45 17.80
CA GLU A 226 16.12 -7.23 17.55
C GLU A 226 17.15 -6.43 16.75
N LYS A 227 16.72 -5.74 15.68
CA LYS A 227 17.61 -4.91 14.85
C LYS A 227 18.14 -3.67 15.57
N ARG A 228 17.41 -3.17 16.56
CA ARG A 228 17.85 -2.03 17.37
C ARG A 228 18.89 -2.46 18.39
N GLU A 229 18.67 -3.61 19.03
CA GLU A 229 19.65 -4.23 19.93
C GLU A 229 20.96 -4.53 19.18
N GLU A 230 20.89 -5.15 18.00
CA GLU A 230 22.08 -5.38 17.15
C GLU A 230 22.84 -4.07 16.84
N TRP A 231 22.11 -2.97 16.67
CA TRP A 231 22.71 -1.66 16.36
C TRP A 231 23.39 -1.03 17.57
N GLU A 232 22.79 -1.17 18.75
CA GLU A 232 23.35 -0.72 20.01
C GLU A 232 24.62 -1.50 20.35
N GLU A 233 24.60 -2.84 20.23
CA GLU A 233 25.79 -3.69 20.41
C GLU A 233 26.92 -3.28 19.44
N TRP A 234 26.59 -3.04 18.17
CA TRP A 234 27.59 -2.60 17.19
C TRP A 234 28.20 -1.23 17.54
N LEU A 235 27.42 -0.30 18.11
CA LEU A 235 27.93 0.99 18.55
C LEU A 235 28.88 0.84 19.75
N GLU A 236 28.54 -0.01 20.72
CA GLU A 236 29.39 -0.30 21.88
C GLU A 236 30.74 -0.89 21.44
N GLU A 237 30.73 -1.85 20.50
CA GLU A 237 31.96 -2.43 19.95
C GLU A 237 32.87 -1.39 19.27
N GLN A 238 32.29 -0.39 18.60
CA GLN A 238 33.06 0.67 17.95
C GLN A 238 33.61 1.69 18.95
N GLU A 239 32.89 2.00 20.03
CA GLU A 239 33.37 2.87 21.11
C GLU A 239 34.54 2.21 21.87
N ASP A 240 34.46 0.91 22.14
CA ASP A 240 35.55 0.14 22.76
C ASP A 240 36.82 0.10 21.86
N GLU A 241 36.66 0.00 20.53
CA GLU A 241 37.78 0.06 19.58
C GLU A 241 38.44 1.45 19.52
N ASP A 242 37.66 2.53 19.62
CA ASP A 242 38.15 3.91 19.61
C ASP A 242 38.86 4.30 20.93
N ASP A 243 38.53 3.66 22.06
CA ASP A 243 39.17 3.88 23.37
C ASP A 243 40.50 3.09 23.55
N GLU A 244 40.80 2.12 22.67
CA GLU A 244 42.04 1.32 22.68
C GLU A 244 43.22 1.92 21.88
N ASP A 245 43.00 2.97 21.06
CA ASP A 245 43.99 3.66 20.21
C ASP A 245 44.47 5.04 20.77
#